data_AF-A0A7V2CJV6-F1
#
_entry.id   AF-A0A7V2CJV6-F1
#
_cell.length_a   1.000
_cell.length_b   1.000
_cell.length_c   1.000
_cell.angle_alpha   90.00
_cell.angle_beta   90.00
_cell.angle_gamma   90.00
#
_symmetry.space_group_name_H-M   'P 1'
#
loop_
_entity.id
_entity.type
_entity.pdbx_description
1 polymer ?
#
loop_
_entity_poly.entity_id
_entity_poly.type
_entity_poly.pdbx_seq_one_letter_code
_entity_poly.pdbx_strand_id
1 'polypeptide(L)'
;MLTKDTILSIVQQKLDPKQFRNQHWEGGFDDYLQIVTERPAVARNAFQRLYDMILSFGFERYTQFRHDLIRYHFFADPIDHGADAIFGLDRSLMQLVDFLKSAAHGYGTERRILLLHGPVGSAKSTIVRLLKKGLEHYSKTDEGMLFTFSWMIPAENGGVHEHPCPMHEEPLRLIPKEARKDIINRLNEELPEGQRIQVYGDLDPFCRRMYEDLLLRHQGDWRKVIAHLKVRRLILSEKDRRGVGTFQPKDEKNQDSTELTGDINYRKIAEYGSDSDPRAFNFDGELNIANRGLIEFIEVLKLDVAFLYDLLGASQEHVIKPKKFAQTDIDEVIIGHTNEPEYKKLQSNELMEAFRDRTIKIDVPYNIRLSEEIRIYQKDFNKERIRGIHIAPHTVEMAAMWAVLTRLEEPKKAGLTLMQKMKLYDGKAITGFTEDSIRELREEAPREGMQGISPRYIQDKISN
;
A
#
# COMPACT_ATOMS: atom_id res chain seq x y z
N MET A 1 -16.07 -19.28 -35.17
CA MET A 1 -15.97 -19.98 -33.87
C MET A 1 -14.52 -19.98 -33.45
N LEU A 2 -14.21 -19.73 -32.16
CA LEU A 2 -12.86 -19.95 -31.64
C LEU A 2 -12.53 -21.45 -31.73
N THR A 3 -11.45 -21.81 -32.41
CA THR A 3 -10.95 -23.19 -32.44
C THR A 3 -10.01 -23.44 -31.26
N LYS A 4 -9.85 -24.72 -30.86
CA LYS A 4 -8.90 -25.13 -29.81
C LYS A 4 -7.50 -24.56 -30.07
N ASP A 5 -7.00 -24.67 -31.29
CA ASP A 5 -5.64 -24.22 -31.63
C ASP A 5 -5.51 -22.70 -31.58
N THR A 6 -6.58 -21.96 -31.94
CA THR A 6 -6.61 -20.51 -31.77
C THR A 6 -6.53 -20.12 -30.29
N ILE A 7 -7.25 -20.84 -29.42
CA ILE A 7 -7.21 -20.59 -27.97
C ILE A 7 -5.79 -20.85 -27.43
N LEU A 8 -5.19 -21.99 -27.77
CA LEU A 8 -3.83 -22.34 -27.32
C LEU A 8 -2.79 -21.33 -27.83
N SER A 9 -2.90 -20.90 -29.09
CA SER A 9 -2.01 -19.88 -29.67
C SER A 9 -2.13 -18.54 -28.95
N ILE A 10 -3.35 -18.10 -28.60
CA ILE A 10 -3.56 -16.85 -27.86
C ILE A 10 -2.90 -16.93 -26.48
N VAL A 11 -3.04 -18.06 -25.79
CA VAL A 11 -2.42 -18.27 -24.47
C VAL A 11 -0.90 -18.26 -24.59
N GLN A 12 -0.33 -19.00 -25.54
CA GLN A 12 1.13 -19.06 -25.74
C GLN A 12 1.73 -17.69 -26.09
N GLN A 13 1.03 -16.86 -26.87
CA GLN A 13 1.48 -15.50 -27.18
C GLN A 13 1.47 -14.56 -25.97
N LYS A 14 0.69 -14.88 -24.93
CA LYS A 14 0.58 -14.08 -23.70
C LYS A 14 1.49 -14.58 -22.58
N LEU A 15 2.03 -15.79 -22.69
CA LEU A 15 3.01 -16.32 -21.76
C LEU A 15 4.41 -15.96 -22.24
N ASP A 16 5.20 -15.28 -21.41
CA ASP A 16 6.63 -15.04 -21.65
C ASP A 16 7.45 -16.01 -20.78
N PRO A 17 8.02 -17.08 -21.34
CA PRO A 17 8.83 -18.03 -20.58
C PRO A 17 10.10 -17.41 -19.99
N LYS A 18 10.66 -16.36 -20.60
CA LYS A 18 11.84 -15.67 -20.08
C LYS A 18 11.45 -14.86 -18.85
N GLN A 19 10.36 -14.10 -18.93
CA GLN A 19 9.83 -13.36 -17.78
C GLN A 19 9.44 -14.32 -16.64
N PHE A 20 8.82 -15.46 -16.96
CA PHE A 20 8.49 -16.48 -15.96
C PHE A 20 9.74 -16.99 -15.24
N ARG A 21 10.80 -17.34 -15.97
CA ARG A 21 12.07 -17.77 -15.35
C ARG A 21 12.68 -16.70 -14.46
N ASN A 22 12.67 -15.43 -14.89
CA ASN A 22 13.17 -14.33 -14.07
C ASN A 22 12.36 -14.14 -12.77
N GLN A 23 11.03 -14.30 -12.86
CA GLN A 23 10.13 -14.21 -11.70
C GLN A 23 10.24 -15.39 -10.73
N HIS A 24 10.82 -16.51 -11.18
CA HIS A 24 11.07 -17.72 -10.38
C HIS A 24 12.56 -17.99 -10.20
N TRP A 25 13.38 -16.94 -10.25
CA TRP A 25 14.80 -17.08 -10.00
C TRP A 25 15.05 -17.62 -8.59
N GLU A 26 15.96 -18.58 -8.50
CA GLU A 26 16.50 -19.13 -7.25
C GLU A 26 18.02 -19.20 -7.38
N GLY A 27 18.74 -18.97 -6.29
CA GLY A 27 20.19 -18.99 -6.22
C GLY A 27 20.70 -19.07 -4.79
N GLY A 28 22.02 -19.10 -4.64
CA GLY A 28 22.68 -19.04 -3.35
C GLY A 28 22.68 -17.61 -2.77
N PHE A 29 23.15 -17.49 -1.53
CA PHE A 29 23.35 -16.18 -0.92
C PHE A 29 24.40 -15.34 -1.66
N ASP A 30 25.46 -15.97 -2.17
CA ASP A 30 26.51 -15.30 -2.94
C ASP A 30 25.96 -14.69 -4.25
N ASP A 31 25.07 -15.41 -4.95
CA ASP A 31 24.42 -14.90 -6.17
C ASP A 31 23.57 -13.66 -5.84
N TYR A 32 22.87 -13.67 -4.69
CA TYR A 32 22.13 -12.51 -4.22
C TYR A 32 23.04 -11.32 -3.88
N LEU A 33 24.18 -11.56 -3.24
CA LEU A 33 25.16 -10.50 -2.95
C LEU A 33 25.69 -9.85 -4.23
N GLN A 34 25.87 -10.62 -5.30
CA GLN A 34 26.19 -10.06 -6.61
C GLN A 34 25.06 -9.17 -7.13
N ILE A 35 23.81 -9.67 -7.09
CA ILE A 35 22.64 -8.91 -7.56
C ILE A 35 22.49 -7.58 -6.81
N VAL A 36 22.59 -7.57 -5.48
CA VAL A 36 22.42 -6.34 -4.68
C VAL A 36 23.59 -5.37 -4.85
N THR A 37 24.79 -5.86 -5.17
CA THR A 37 25.92 -4.99 -5.51
C THR A 37 25.70 -4.33 -6.87
N GLU A 38 25.21 -5.06 -7.87
CA GLU A 38 24.92 -4.52 -9.20
C GLU A 38 23.65 -3.64 -9.22
N ARG A 39 22.65 -3.98 -8.39
CA ARG A 39 21.35 -3.31 -8.32
C ARG A 39 20.90 -3.16 -6.86
N PRO A 40 21.45 -2.18 -6.11
CA PRO A 40 21.10 -1.99 -4.70
C PRO A 40 19.59 -1.81 -4.45
N ALA A 41 18.86 -1.26 -5.42
CA ALA A 41 17.41 -1.09 -5.39
C ALA A 41 16.61 -2.35 -4.98
N VAL A 42 17.15 -3.56 -5.15
CA VAL A 42 16.46 -4.79 -4.73
C VAL A 42 16.30 -4.93 -3.21
N ALA A 43 17.11 -4.20 -2.45
CA ALA A 43 17.08 -4.17 -0.99
C ALA A 43 16.17 -3.08 -0.40
N ARG A 44 15.46 -2.31 -1.23
CA ARG A 44 14.52 -1.27 -0.78
C ARG A 44 13.52 -1.80 0.25
N ASN A 45 13.22 -0.97 1.24
CA ASN A 45 12.14 -1.22 2.19
C ASN A 45 10.76 -0.97 1.55
N ALA A 46 9.68 -1.24 2.28
CA ALA A 46 8.31 -1.10 1.81
C ALA A 46 7.96 0.32 1.36
N PHE A 47 8.32 1.35 2.14
CA PHE A 47 8.06 2.75 1.81
C PHE A 47 8.77 3.19 0.54
N GLN A 48 10.06 2.86 0.41
CA GLN A 48 10.87 3.12 -0.78
C GLN A 48 10.26 2.46 -2.01
N ARG A 49 9.84 1.21 -1.87
CA ARG A 49 9.24 0.45 -2.98
C ARG A 49 7.90 1.04 -3.43
N LEU A 50 7.03 1.42 -2.50
CA LEU A 50 5.74 2.04 -2.82
C LEU A 50 5.94 3.41 -3.49
N TYR A 51 6.88 4.21 -2.98
CA TYR A 51 7.20 5.51 -3.57
C TYR A 51 7.71 5.36 -5.02
N ASP A 52 8.71 4.51 -5.23
CA ASP A 52 9.29 4.29 -6.55
C ASP A 52 8.31 3.62 -7.52
N MET A 53 7.45 2.73 -7.02
CA MET A 53 6.37 2.13 -7.80
C MET A 53 5.45 3.20 -8.40
N ILE A 54 5.01 4.18 -7.60
CA ILE A 54 4.16 5.27 -8.09
C ILE A 54 4.91 6.11 -9.14
N LEU A 55 6.18 6.43 -8.88
CA LEU A 55 6.99 7.25 -9.78
C LEU A 55 7.34 6.55 -11.10
N SER A 56 7.41 5.21 -11.12
CA SER A 56 7.73 4.43 -12.33
C SER A 56 6.73 4.64 -13.48
N PHE A 57 5.49 5.05 -13.16
CA PHE A 57 4.47 5.39 -14.16
C PHE A 57 4.59 6.82 -14.70
N GLY A 58 5.47 7.63 -14.13
CA GLY A 58 5.64 9.04 -14.45
C GLY A 58 4.58 9.96 -13.83
N PHE A 59 4.82 11.26 -13.97
CA PHE A 59 3.94 12.31 -13.48
C PHE A 59 4.07 13.57 -14.35
N GLU A 60 3.04 14.41 -14.33
CA GLU A 60 3.04 15.72 -14.96
C GLU A 60 2.86 16.83 -13.92
N ARG A 61 3.56 17.96 -14.12
CA ARG A 61 3.40 19.18 -13.32
C ARG A 61 2.51 20.16 -14.07
N TYR A 62 1.53 20.72 -13.39
CA TYR A 62 0.67 21.76 -13.97
C TYR A 62 0.28 22.76 -12.89
N THR A 63 0.09 24.01 -13.30
CA THR A 63 -0.38 25.06 -12.39
C THR A 63 -1.88 25.23 -12.58
N GLN A 64 -2.63 25.24 -11.49
CA GLN A 64 -4.06 25.53 -11.48
C GLN A 64 -4.37 26.58 -10.41
N PHE A 65 -4.96 27.70 -10.82
CA PHE A 65 -5.28 28.82 -9.92
C PHE A 65 -4.08 29.23 -9.06
N ARG A 66 -2.90 29.38 -9.70
CA ARG A 66 -1.60 29.67 -9.06
C ARG A 66 -1.12 28.65 -8.01
N HIS A 67 -1.68 27.45 -7.99
CA HIS A 67 -1.13 26.32 -7.23
C HIS A 67 -0.44 25.35 -8.17
N ASP A 68 0.80 25.00 -7.84
CA ASP A 68 1.51 23.93 -8.53
C ASP A 68 0.98 22.58 -8.03
N LEU A 69 0.49 21.79 -8.97
CA LEU A 69 -0.05 20.46 -8.75
C LEU A 69 0.77 19.44 -9.54
N ILE A 70 0.82 18.23 -9.00
CA ILE A 70 1.45 17.08 -9.62
C ILE A 70 0.37 16.03 -9.83
N ARG A 71 0.21 15.61 -11.09
CA ARG A 71 -0.62 14.46 -11.42
C ARG A 71 0.27 13.25 -11.65
N TYR A 72 0.15 12.27 -10.76
CA TYR A 72 0.83 10.98 -10.90
C TYR A 72 0.01 10.08 -11.83
N HIS A 73 0.60 9.63 -12.93
CA HIS A 73 -0.09 8.83 -13.94
C HIS A 73 -0.57 7.48 -13.40
N PHE A 74 0.09 6.96 -12.37
CA PHE A 74 -0.30 5.75 -11.65
C PHE A 74 -1.78 5.74 -11.24
N PHE A 75 -2.30 6.87 -10.73
CA PHE A 75 -3.69 6.94 -10.25
C PHE A 75 -4.73 7.04 -11.38
N ALA A 76 -4.29 7.14 -12.64
CA ALA A 76 -5.15 6.95 -13.81
C ALA A 76 -5.39 5.46 -14.14
N ASP A 77 -4.85 4.56 -13.32
CA ASP A 77 -4.96 3.11 -13.47
C ASP A 77 -4.47 2.58 -14.84
N PRO A 78 -3.17 2.77 -15.16
CA PRO A 78 -2.60 2.29 -16.42
C PRO A 78 -2.57 0.76 -16.52
N ILE A 79 -2.67 0.04 -15.39
CA ILE A 79 -2.60 -1.42 -15.32
C ILE A 79 -3.91 -2.05 -15.83
N ASP A 80 -5.08 -1.56 -15.36
CA ASP A 80 -6.40 -2.05 -15.80
C ASP A 80 -7.14 -1.03 -16.67
N HIS A 81 -6.40 -0.23 -17.43
CA HIS A 81 -6.94 0.68 -18.45
C HIS A 81 -8.04 1.62 -17.92
N GLY A 82 -7.82 2.21 -16.74
CA GLY A 82 -8.72 3.21 -16.17
C GLY A 82 -9.91 2.64 -15.39
N ALA A 83 -9.99 1.33 -15.15
CA ALA A 83 -11.07 0.71 -14.39
C ALA A 83 -11.25 1.34 -12.99
N ASP A 84 -10.15 1.76 -12.38
CA ASP A 84 -10.09 2.39 -11.06
C ASP A 84 -9.55 3.81 -11.07
N ALA A 85 -9.51 4.44 -12.24
CA ALA A 85 -8.97 5.78 -12.40
C ALA A 85 -9.61 6.77 -11.41
N ILE A 86 -8.75 7.56 -10.78
CA ILE A 86 -9.13 8.59 -9.82
C ILE A 86 -9.05 9.95 -10.51
N PHE A 87 -10.11 10.75 -10.35
CA PHE A 87 -10.23 12.06 -10.99
C PHE A 87 -10.45 13.16 -9.95
N GLY A 88 -9.81 14.31 -10.15
CA GLY A 88 -10.01 15.52 -9.34
C GLY A 88 -9.50 15.49 -7.90
N LEU A 89 -8.68 14.49 -7.53
CA LEU A 89 -8.10 14.34 -6.19
C LEU A 89 -6.59 14.59 -6.14
N ASP A 90 -6.04 15.33 -7.12
CA ASP A 90 -4.59 15.54 -7.27
C ASP A 90 -3.94 16.06 -5.97
N ARG A 91 -4.61 16.96 -5.23
CA ARG A 91 -4.11 17.47 -3.93
C ARG A 91 -3.97 16.38 -2.86
N SER A 92 -4.99 15.53 -2.68
CA SER A 92 -4.95 14.43 -1.72
C SER A 92 -3.91 13.37 -2.12
N LEU A 93 -3.79 13.10 -3.42
CA LEU A 93 -2.79 12.18 -3.97
C LEU A 93 -1.36 12.73 -3.83
N MET A 94 -1.16 14.04 -3.95
CA MET A 94 0.13 14.68 -3.66
C MET A 94 0.52 14.50 -2.21
N GLN A 95 -0.39 14.76 -1.25
CA GLN A 95 -0.11 14.54 0.17
C GLN A 95 0.26 13.08 0.46
N LEU A 96 -0.39 12.13 -0.22
CA LEU A 96 -0.10 10.70 -0.10
C LEU A 96 1.32 10.40 -0.60
N VAL A 97 1.68 10.90 -1.77
CA VAL A 97 3.02 10.66 -2.33
C VAL A 97 4.10 11.41 -1.56
N ASP A 98 3.81 12.59 -1.01
CA ASP A 98 4.73 13.34 -0.16
C ASP A 98 4.97 12.62 1.18
N PHE A 99 3.94 11.99 1.75
CA PHE A 99 4.08 11.09 2.91
C PHE A 99 5.02 9.93 2.58
N LEU A 100 4.77 9.21 1.47
CA LEU A 100 5.61 8.09 1.05
C LEU A 100 7.05 8.53 0.75
N LYS A 101 7.24 9.69 0.13
CA LYS A 101 8.55 10.28 -0.13
C LYS A 101 9.29 10.52 1.19
N SER A 102 8.65 11.19 2.14
CA SER A 102 9.24 11.51 3.45
C SER A 102 9.64 10.22 4.20
N ALA A 103 8.80 9.19 4.15
CA ALA A 103 9.05 7.92 4.80
C ALA A 103 10.16 7.12 4.10
N ALA A 104 10.20 7.14 2.76
CA ALA A 104 11.26 6.52 1.96
C ALA A 104 12.65 7.09 2.23
N HIS A 105 12.73 8.36 2.65
CA HIS A 105 13.98 9.03 3.04
C HIS A 105 14.30 8.91 4.54
N GLY A 106 13.40 8.32 5.35
CA GLY A 106 13.61 8.15 6.80
C GLY A 106 13.51 9.45 7.61
N TYR A 107 12.63 10.38 7.21
CA TYR A 107 12.42 11.66 7.91
C TYR A 107 11.42 11.57 9.08
N GLY A 108 11.13 10.38 9.59
CA GLY A 108 10.29 10.14 10.76
C GLY A 108 8.82 9.87 10.44
N THR A 109 8.37 10.11 9.21
CA THR A 109 6.99 9.83 8.78
C THR A 109 6.71 8.34 8.62
N GLU A 110 7.74 7.51 8.45
CA GLU A 110 7.65 6.05 8.46
C GLU A 110 7.09 5.51 9.80
N ARG A 111 7.25 6.27 10.88
CA ARG A 111 6.78 5.94 12.23
C ARG A 111 5.33 6.35 12.50
N ARG A 112 4.55 6.61 11.46
CA ARG A 112 3.17 7.09 11.52
C ARG A 112 2.26 6.22 10.65
N ILE A 113 1.04 6.00 11.12
CA ILE A 113 -0.01 5.33 10.37
C ILE A 113 -0.58 6.34 9.37
N LEU A 114 -0.73 5.94 8.10
CA LEU A 114 -1.40 6.76 7.10
C LEU A 114 -2.92 6.60 7.25
N LEU A 115 -3.64 7.66 7.59
CA LEU A 115 -5.09 7.64 7.78
C LEU A 115 -5.81 8.39 6.65
N LEU A 116 -6.47 7.66 5.75
CA LEU A 116 -7.35 8.25 4.74
C LEU A 116 -8.72 8.54 5.35
N HIS A 117 -9.09 9.81 5.39
CA HIS A 117 -10.33 10.29 6.01
C HIS A 117 -11.23 10.98 4.99
N GLY A 118 -12.53 10.71 5.00
CA GLY A 118 -13.47 11.37 4.11
C GLY A 118 -14.82 10.66 3.99
N PRO A 119 -15.77 11.21 3.24
CA PRO A 119 -17.12 10.66 3.16
C PRO A 119 -17.19 9.35 2.37
N VAL A 120 -18.29 8.60 2.50
CA VAL A 120 -18.44 7.28 1.88
C VAL A 120 -18.46 7.40 0.35
N GLY A 121 -17.59 6.66 -0.34
CA GLY A 121 -17.50 6.75 -1.81
C GLY A 121 -16.56 7.85 -2.31
N SER A 122 -15.75 8.48 -1.44
CA SER A 122 -14.71 9.44 -1.84
C SER A 122 -13.40 8.81 -2.36
N ALA A 123 -13.45 7.62 -2.96
CA ALA A 123 -12.29 6.90 -3.50
C ALA A 123 -11.20 6.42 -2.52
N LYS A 124 -11.33 6.57 -1.19
CA LYS A 124 -10.34 6.05 -0.20
C LYS A 124 -9.88 4.61 -0.44
N SER A 125 -10.81 3.65 -0.44
CA SER A 125 -10.48 2.24 -0.70
C SER A 125 -10.04 2.00 -2.16
N THR A 126 -10.37 2.91 -3.09
CA THR A 126 -9.88 2.83 -4.47
C THR A 126 -8.40 3.21 -4.55
N ILE A 127 -7.96 4.22 -3.78
CA ILE A 127 -6.54 4.56 -3.64
C ILE A 127 -5.75 3.34 -3.13
N VAL A 128 -6.21 2.71 -2.04
CA VAL A 128 -5.48 1.58 -1.45
C VAL A 128 -5.47 0.38 -2.39
N ARG A 129 -6.59 0.08 -3.05
CA ARG A 129 -6.66 -0.98 -4.06
C ARG A 129 -5.76 -0.74 -5.26
N LEU A 130 -5.62 0.51 -5.71
CA LEU A 130 -4.61 0.86 -6.72
C LEU A 130 -3.21 0.58 -6.21
N LEU A 131 -2.86 1.01 -4.99
CA LEU A 131 -1.54 0.75 -4.38
C LEU A 131 -1.22 -0.74 -4.31
N LYS A 132 -2.18 -1.58 -3.88
CA LYS A 132 -2.05 -3.04 -3.86
C LYS A 132 -1.77 -3.61 -5.25
N LYS A 133 -2.63 -3.25 -6.22
CA LYS A 133 -2.48 -3.66 -7.64
C LYS A 133 -1.13 -3.21 -8.22
N GLY A 134 -0.74 -1.97 -7.94
CA GLY A 134 0.53 -1.39 -8.35
C GLY A 134 1.71 -2.13 -7.76
N LEU A 135 1.66 -2.47 -6.46
CA LEU A 135 2.70 -3.21 -5.78
C LEU A 135 2.86 -4.64 -6.32
N GLU A 136 1.76 -5.34 -6.57
CA GLU A 136 1.80 -6.66 -7.24
C GLU A 136 2.41 -6.58 -8.63
N HIS A 137 1.98 -5.60 -9.44
CA HIS A 137 2.49 -5.40 -10.79
C HIS A 137 3.98 -5.03 -10.78
N TYR A 138 4.37 -4.07 -9.95
CA TYR A 138 5.74 -3.60 -9.84
C TYR A 138 6.66 -4.71 -9.34
N SER A 139 6.21 -5.53 -8.39
CA SER A 139 6.98 -6.70 -7.93
C SER A 139 7.27 -7.73 -9.02
N LYS A 140 6.63 -7.66 -10.19
CA LYS A 140 6.85 -8.54 -11.35
C LYS A 140 7.78 -7.94 -12.40
N THR A 141 8.17 -6.66 -12.25
CA THR A 141 9.12 -5.98 -13.14
C THR A 141 10.56 -6.17 -12.67
N ASP A 142 11.52 -5.77 -13.50
CA ASP A 142 12.93 -5.76 -13.14
C ASP A 142 13.26 -4.63 -12.14
N GLU A 143 12.55 -3.50 -12.21
CA GLU A 143 12.74 -2.33 -11.33
C GLU A 143 12.18 -2.56 -9.92
N GLY A 144 11.04 -3.26 -9.82
CA GLY A 144 10.42 -3.62 -8.54
C GLY A 144 10.93 -4.94 -7.99
N MET A 145 12.13 -5.35 -8.39
CA MET A 145 12.71 -6.61 -7.98
C MET A 145 13.03 -6.67 -6.49
N LEU A 146 12.67 -7.78 -5.86
CA LEU A 146 12.96 -8.07 -4.45
C LEU A 146 13.08 -9.58 -4.23
N PHE A 147 13.81 -9.94 -3.19
CA PHE A 147 14.16 -11.32 -2.86
C PHE A 147 13.84 -11.64 -1.40
N THR A 148 13.72 -12.94 -1.14
CA THR A 148 13.67 -13.53 0.20
C THR A 148 14.40 -14.88 0.17
N PHE A 149 14.42 -15.62 1.27
CA PHE A 149 15.19 -16.85 1.38
C PHE A 149 14.40 -17.99 2.03
N SER A 150 14.92 -19.19 1.82
CA SER A 150 14.53 -20.42 2.50
C SER A 150 15.77 -21.10 3.08
N TRP A 151 15.61 -21.76 4.22
CA TRP A 151 16.63 -22.62 4.83
C TRP A 151 16.56 -24.01 4.23
N MET A 152 17.70 -24.53 3.80
CA MET A 152 17.89 -25.82 3.16
C MET A 152 18.58 -26.77 4.15
N ILE A 153 17.78 -27.57 4.85
CA ILE A 153 18.26 -28.39 5.97
C ILE A 153 18.37 -29.85 5.55
N PRO A 154 19.53 -30.49 5.73
CA PRO A 154 19.67 -31.93 5.46
C PRO A 154 18.72 -32.74 6.33
N ALA A 155 17.95 -33.63 5.71
CA ALA A 155 17.01 -34.52 6.38
C ALA A 155 17.64 -35.89 6.66
N GLU A 156 17.07 -36.62 7.62
CA GLU A 156 17.56 -37.95 8.04
C GLU A 156 17.52 -38.99 6.91
N ASN A 157 16.62 -38.82 5.95
CA ASN A 157 16.48 -39.68 4.77
C ASN A 157 17.50 -39.38 3.65
N GLY A 158 18.47 -38.49 3.89
CA GLY A 158 19.47 -38.06 2.90
C GLY A 158 18.96 -37.01 1.90
N GLY A 159 17.71 -36.55 2.04
CA GLY A 159 17.15 -35.43 1.29
C GLY A 159 17.48 -34.07 1.92
N VAL A 160 16.91 -33.00 1.36
CA VAL A 160 16.98 -31.65 1.91
C VAL A 160 15.55 -31.14 2.10
N HIS A 161 15.24 -30.67 3.30
CA HIS A 161 13.97 -30.03 3.62
C HIS A 161 14.11 -28.51 3.45
N GLU A 162 13.22 -27.93 2.66
CA GLU A 162 13.13 -26.48 2.49
C GLU A 162 12.20 -25.90 3.56
N HIS A 163 12.71 -24.91 4.29
CA HIS A 163 11.97 -24.14 5.28
C HIS A 163 11.99 -22.66 4.86
N PRO A 164 10.96 -22.17 4.15
CA PRO A 164 10.88 -20.77 3.76
C PRO A 164 10.89 -19.83 4.96
N CYS A 165 11.54 -18.67 4.83
CA CYS A 165 11.37 -17.58 5.80
C CYS A 165 9.88 -17.20 5.87
N PRO A 166 9.24 -17.34 7.05
CA PRO A 166 7.80 -17.17 7.17
C PRO A 166 7.38 -15.70 7.04
N MET A 167 8.29 -14.77 7.38
CA MET A 167 8.09 -13.32 7.23
C MET A 167 8.56 -12.79 5.87
N HIS A 168 9.07 -13.63 4.97
CA HIS A 168 9.64 -13.19 3.69
C HIS A 168 10.71 -12.09 3.82
N GLU A 169 11.56 -12.20 4.85
CA GLU A 169 12.55 -11.20 5.18
C GLU A 169 13.56 -10.94 4.06
N GLU A 170 14.13 -9.74 4.12
CA GLU A 170 15.21 -9.30 3.24
C GLU A 170 16.50 -10.10 3.55
N PRO A 171 17.20 -10.65 2.53
CA PRO A 171 18.34 -11.53 2.81
C PRO A 171 19.58 -10.86 3.44
N LEU A 172 19.87 -9.58 3.22
CA LEU A 172 20.94 -8.86 3.92
C LEU A 172 20.74 -8.87 5.45
N ARG A 173 19.53 -9.11 5.98
CA ARG A 173 19.31 -9.35 7.43
C ARG A 173 20.06 -10.58 7.99
N LEU A 174 20.50 -11.51 7.14
CA LEU A 174 21.32 -12.66 7.53
C LEU A 174 22.79 -12.28 7.81
N ILE A 175 23.19 -11.08 7.42
CA ILE A 175 24.52 -10.55 7.71
C ILE A 175 24.53 -10.00 9.14
N PRO A 176 25.56 -10.32 9.96
CA PRO A 176 25.70 -9.75 11.29
C PRO A 176 25.58 -8.23 11.31
N LYS A 177 24.88 -7.69 12.31
CA LYS A 177 24.44 -6.28 12.36
C LYS A 177 25.54 -5.25 12.08
N GLU A 178 26.72 -5.41 12.67
CA GLU A 178 27.86 -4.50 12.45
C GLU A 178 28.37 -4.56 11.00
N ALA A 179 28.56 -5.75 10.46
CA ALA A 179 28.99 -5.93 9.07
C ALA A 179 27.93 -5.45 8.07
N ARG A 180 26.65 -5.68 8.36
CA ARG A 180 25.53 -5.19 7.56
C ARG A 180 25.53 -3.67 7.47
N LYS A 181 25.76 -2.98 8.59
CA LYS A 181 25.84 -1.51 8.63
C LYS A 181 26.95 -1.00 7.70
N ASP A 182 28.13 -1.61 7.76
CA ASP A 182 29.26 -1.24 6.89
C ASP A 182 28.95 -1.48 5.41
N ILE A 183 28.32 -2.61 5.08
CA ILE A 183 27.92 -2.95 3.70
C ILE A 183 26.89 -1.95 3.17
N ILE A 184 25.84 -1.66 3.95
CA ILE A 184 24.80 -0.69 3.55
C ILE A 184 25.40 0.70 3.35
N ASN A 185 26.33 1.12 4.21
CA ASN A 185 27.03 2.39 4.03
C ASN A 185 27.80 2.44 2.71
N ARG A 186 28.58 1.39 2.39
CA ARG A 186 29.31 1.29 1.12
C ARG A 186 28.40 1.28 -0.09
N LEU A 187 27.31 0.50 -0.06
CA LEU A 187 26.31 0.51 -1.13
C LEU A 187 25.71 1.91 -1.32
N ASN A 188 25.50 2.64 -0.24
CA ASN A 188 24.94 3.99 -0.27
C ASN A 188 25.92 5.10 -0.69
N GLU A 189 27.23 4.86 -0.68
CA GLU A 189 28.24 5.82 -1.16
C GLU A 189 28.12 6.07 -2.67
N GLU A 190 27.73 5.05 -3.42
CA GLU A 190 27.56 5.11 -4.88
C GLU A 190 26.15 5.56 -5.30
N LEU A 191 25.21 5.65 -4.36
CA LEU A 191 23.81 5.98 -4.63
C LEU A 191 23.50 7.47 -4.40
N PRO A 192 22.69 8.09 -5.27
CA PRO A 192 22.12 9.41 -4.99
C PRO A 192 21.36 9.44 -3.66
N GLU A 193 21.31 10.60 -2.99
CA GLU A 193 20.67 10.76 -1.68
C GLU A 193 19.24 10.20 -1.64
N GLY A 194 18.43 10.46 -2.67
CA GLY A 194 17.05 9.97 -2.75
C GLY A 194 16.87 8.51 -3.19
N GLN A 195 17.96 7.77 -3.39
CA GLN A 195 17.95 6.35 -3.79
C GLN A 195 18.71 5.46 -2.80
N ARG A 196 19.19 6.02 -1.68
CA ARG A 196 19.88 5.26 -0.64
C ARG A 196 18.98 4.16 -0.09
N ILE A 197 19.52 2.97 0.10
CA ILE A 197 18.82 1.83 0.66
C ILE A 197 18.87 1.85 2.18
N GLN A 198 17.79 1.39 2.78
CA GLN A 198 17.67 1.24 4.23
C GLN A 198 17.19 -0.17 4.56
N VAL A 199 18.03 -0.93 5.26
CA VAL A 199 17.71 -2.26 5.76
C VAL A 199 17.81 -2.23 7.28
N TYR A 200 16.65 -2.26 7.94
CA TYR A 200 16.52 -2.24 9.39
C TYR A 200 15.95 -3.56 9.92
N GLY A 201 15.96 -3.72 11.24
CA GLY A 201 15.44 -4.89 11.95
C GLY A 201 16.40 -6.07 12.00
N ASP A 202 16.09 -7.04 12.84
CA ASP A 202 16.81 -8.31 12.95
C ASP A 202 15.96 -9.45 12.39
N LEU A 203 16.53 -10.65 12.28
CA LEU A 203 15.81 -11.83 11.80
C LEU A 203 14.60 -12.15 12.68
N ASP A 204 13.53 -12.62 12.05
CA ASP A 204 12.34 -13.12 12.72
C ASP A 204 12.70 -14.29 13.66
N PRO A 205 11.89 -14.57 14.71
CA PRO A 205 12.23 -15.60 15.69
C PRO A 205 12.47 -17.00 15.09
N PHE A 206 11.77 -17.37 14.01
CA PHE A 206 11.99 -18.63 13.31
C PHE A 206 13.37 -18.64 12.66
N CYS A 207 13.66 -17.64 11.83
CA CYS A 207 14.92 -17.55 11.08
C CYS A 207 16.12 -17.36 12.00
N ARG A 208 15.97 -16.60 13.08
CA ARG A 208 16.98 -16.43 14.13
C ARG A 208 17.34 -17.75 14.78
N ARG A 209 16.34 -18.56 15.14
CA ARG A 209 16.58 -19.88 15.74
C ARG A 209 17.33 -20.80 14.77
N MET A 210 16.91 -20.83 13.50
CA MET A 210 17.59 -21.61 12.45
C MET A 210 19.05 -21.17 12.27
N TYR A 211 19.29 -19.86 12.23
CA TYR A 211 20.62 -19.27 12.13
C TYR A 211 21.51 -19.67 13.31
N GLU A 212 21.01 -19.55 14.54
CA GLU A 212 21.74 -19.92 15.77
C GLU A 212 22.09 -21.40 15.84
N ASP A 213 21.12 -22.29 15.55
CA ASP A 213 21.33 -23.74 15.57
C ASP A 213 22.42 -24.15 14.53
N LEU A 214 22.41 -23.55 13.34
CA LEU A 214 23.42 -23.79 12.31
C LEU A 214 24.78 -23.20 12.66
N LEU A 215 24.82 -22.02 13.28
CA LEU A 215 26.07 -21.39 13.69
C LEU A 215 26.78 -22.23 14.77
N LEU A 216 26.01 -22.77 15.73
CA LEU A 216 26.52 -23.72 16.73
C LEU A 216 27.05 -25.00 16.07
N ARG A 217 26.27 -25.60 15.15
CA ARG A 217 26.66 -26.81 14.43
C ARG A 217 27.96 -26.64 13.64
N HIS A 218 28.15 -25.47 13.04
CA HIS A 218 29.33 -25.13 12.24
C HIS A 218 30.41 -24.40 13.03
N GLN A 219 30.34 -24.40 14.37
CA GLN A 219 31.35 -23.84 15.27
C GLN A 219 31.68 -22.36 14.97
N GLY A 220 30.67 -21.57 14.63
CA GLY A 220 30.83 -20.14 14.32
C GLY A 220 31.17 -19.82 12.86
N ASP A 221 31.29 -20.81 11.98
CA ASP A 221 31.59 -20.59 10.56
C ASP A 221 30.35 -20.09 9.79
N TRP A 222 30.21 -18.76 9.71
CA TRP A 222 29.09 -18.10 9.02
C TRP A 222 28.99 -18.49 7.53
N ARG A 223 30.11 -18.77 6.85
CA ARG A 223 30.08 -19.17 5.43
C ARG A 223 29.39 -20.51 5.25
N LYS A 224 29.56 -21.44 6.19
CA LYS A 224 28.81 -22.71 6.18
C LYS A 224 27.34 -22.52 6.52
N VAL A 225 27.00 -21.54 7.37
CA VAL A 225 25.59 -21.20 7.66
C VAL A 225 24.87 -20.70 6.40
N ILE A 226 25.44 -19.72 5.70
CA ILE A 226 24.81 -19.18 4.48
C ILE A 226 24.76 -20.17 3.33
N ALA A 227 25.61 -21.20 3.32
CA ALA A 227 25.53 -22.30 2.35
C ALA A 227 24.25 -23.14 2.51
N HIS A 228 23.54 -23.01 3.64
CA HIS A 228 22.20 -23.58 3.83
C HIS A 228 21.09 -22.68 3.30
N LEU A 229 21.37 -21.58 2.62
CA LEU A 229 20.34 -20.68 2.12
C LEU A 229 20.07 -20.89 0.64
N LYS A 230 18.79 -20.91 0.30
CA LYS A 230 18.31 -20.71 -1.06
C LYS A 230 17.62 -19.35 -1.10
N VAL A 231 18.20 -18.38 -1.79
CA VAL A 231 17.56 -17.09 -2.07
C VAL A 231 16.65 -17.25 -3.28
N ARG A 232 15.47 -16.65 -3.23
CA ARG A 232 14.47 -16.72 -4.29
C ARG A 232 13.83 -15.37 -4.53
N ARG A 233 13.38 -15.17 -5.76
CA ARG A 233 12.57 -14.01 -6.14
C ARG A 233 11.26 -13.99 -5.35
N LEU A 234 10.91 -12.84 -4.79
CA LEU A 234 9.64 -12.63 -4.09
C LEU A 234 8.70 -11.79 -4.96
N ILE A 235 7.56 -12.40 -5.35
CA ILE A 235 6.46 -11.71 -6.02
C ILE A 235 5.37 -11.45 -4.99
N LEU A 236 4.95 -10.19 -4.90
CA LEU A 236 3.89 -9.76 -3.98
C LEU A 236 2.53 -10.08 -4.60
N SER A 237 1.58 -10.49 -3.77
CA SER A 237 0.27 -11.00 -4.18
C SER A 237 -0.72 -10.93 -3.02
N GLU A 238 -1.79 -10.15 -3.17
CA GLU A 238 -2.90 -10.13 -2.21
C GLU A 238 -3.59 -11.49 -2.15
N LYS A 239 -3.80 -12.12 -3.31
CA LYS A 239 -4.48 -13.42 -3.41
C LYS A 239 -3.72 -14.56 -2.75
N ASP A 240 -2.39 -14.54 -2.86
CA ASP A 240 -1.54 -15.57 -2.24
C ASP A 240 -1.12 -15.17 -0.82
N ARG A 241 -1.63 -14.05 -0.27
CA ARG A 241 -1.26 -13.52 1.06
C ARG A 241 0.27 -13.34 1.20
N ARG A 242 0.88 -12.56 0.28
CA ARG A 242 2.32 -12.26 0.27
C ARG A 242 2.59 -10.76 0.07
N GLY A 243 3.06 -10.10 1.11
CA GLY A 243 3.36 -8.66 1.18
C GLY A 243 2.17 -7.73 0.97
N VAL A 244 0.95 -8.26 0.97
CA VAL A 244 -0.28 -7.46 0.95
C VAL A 244 -1.27 -8.06 1.94
N GLY A 245 -1.50 -7.35 3.04
CA GLY A 245 -2.46 -7.72 4.09
C GLY A 245 -3.71 -6.83 4.03
N THR A 246 -4.83 -7.39 4.50
CA THR A 246 -6.09 -6.64 4.63
C THR A 246 -6.81 -7.05 5.89
N PHE A 247 -6.98 -6.09 6.79
CA PHE A 247 -7.77 -6.28 7.99
C PHE A 247 -9.09 -5.52 7.87
N GLN A 248 -10.19 -6.24 8.11
CA GLN A 248 -11.52 -5.67 8.22
C GLN A 248 -12.10 -6.01 9.59
N PRO A 249 -12.52 -5.02 10.39
CA PRO A 249 -13.18 -5.28 11.66
C PRO A 249 -14.46 -6.06 11.39
N LYS A 250 -14.52 -7.27 11.95
CA LYS A 250 -15.79 -7.96 12.25
C LYS A 250 -16.33 -7.38 13.56
N ASP A 251 -17.50 -7.86 13.99
CA ASP A 251 -18.16 -7.46 15.25
C ASP A 251 -17.14 -7.17 16.36
N GLU A 252 -17.17 -5.96 16.95
CA GLU A 252 -16.18 -5.42 17.89
C GLU A 252 -15.89 -6.38 19.06
N LYS A 253 -16.85 -7.23 19.42
CA LYS A 253 -16.75 -8.15 20.55
C LYS A 253 -15.98 -9.44 20.27
N ASN A 254 -15.71 -9.77 19.01
CA ASN A 254 -15.13 -11.06 18.60
C ASN A 254 -13.83 -10.88 17.79
N GLN A 255 -13.01 -9.88 18.12
CA GLN A 255 -11.71 -9.67 17.49
C GLN A 255 -10.61 -10.34 18.33
N ASP A 256 -9.78 -11.18 17.72
CA ASP A 256 -8.61 -11.82 18.36
C ASP A 256 -7.30 -11.24 17.79
N SER A 257 -6.37 -10.82 18.66
CA SER A 257 -5.10 -10.21 18.25
C SER A 257 -4.17 -11.19 17.52
N THR A 258 -4.47 -12.49 17.58
CA THR A 258 -3.84 -13.52 16.75
C THR A 258 -4.10 -13.30 15.26
N GLU A 259 -5.21 -12.67 14.86
CA GLU A 259 -5.49 -12.32 13.46
C GLU A 259 -4.45 -11.32 12.90
N LEU A 260 -3.81 -10.52 13.76
CA LEU A 260 -2.76 -9.59 13.36
C LEU A 260 -1.35 -10.18 13.45
N THR A 261 -1.09 -11.01 14.46
CA THR A 261 0.28 -11.38 14.86
C THR A 261 0.62 -12.86 14.73
N GLY A 262 -0.36 -13.71 14.37
CA GLY A 262 -0.22 -15.15 14.22
C GLY A 262 -0.54 -15.94 15.49
N ASP A 263 -0.42 -17.27 15.40
CA ASP A 263 -0.77 -18.20 16.47
C ASP A 263 0.20 -19.38 16.65
N ILE A 264 0.00 -20.15 17.72
CA ILE A 264 0.81 -21.35 17.99
C ILE A 264 0.28 -22.54 17.18
N ASN A 265 1.17 -23.19 16.44
CA ASN A 265 0.88 -24.41 15.72
C ASN A 265 1.06 -25.65 16.61
N TYR A 266 -0.04 -26.12 17.19
CA TYR A 266 -0.03 -27.29 18.08
C TYR A 266 0.54 -28.57 17.45
N ARG A 267 0.47 -28.72 16.12
CA ARG A 267 1.07 -29.89 15.43
C ARG A 267 2.59 -29.82 15.45
N LYS A 268 3.15 -28.64 15.18
CA LYS A 268 4.60 -28.42 15.20
C LYS A 268 5.18 -28.49 16.61
N ILE A 269 4.39 -28.28 17.67
CA ILE A 269 4.85 -28.52 19.05
C ILE A 269 5.30 -29.99 19.22
N ALA A 270 4.59 -30.95 18.62
CA ALA A 270 4.99 -32.36 18.71
C ALA A 270 6.34 -32.63 18.01
N GLU A 271 6.68 -31.84 16.98
CA GLU A 271 7.93 -31.95 16.24
C GLU A 271 9.10 -31.28 16.98
N TYR A 272 8.89 -30.08 17.52
CA TYR A 272 9.94 -29.27 18.16
C TYR A 272 10.00 -29.41 19.68
N GLY A 273 9.01 -30.07 20.29
CA GLY A 273 8.96 -30.43 21.71
C GLY A 273 8.55 -29.32 22.67
N SER A 274 8.29 -28.09 22.22
CA SER A 274 7.88 -26.98 23.10
C SER A 274 7.01 -25.94 22.39
N ASP A 275 6.04 -25.37 23.12
CA ASP A 275 5.25 -24.21 22.69
C ASP A 275 6.03 -22.88 22.76
N SER A 276 7.27 -22.92 23.27
CA SER A 276 8.21 -21.79 23.30
C SER A 276 9.21 -21.80 22.15
N ASP A 277 9.25 -22.87 21.33
CA ASP A 277 10.09 -22.91 20.14
C ASP A 277 9.44 -22.06 19.02
N PRO A 278 10.10 -21.01 18.51
CA PRO A 278 9.51 -20.14 17.48
C PRO A 278 9.22 -20.87 16.17
N ARG A 279 9.81 -22.05 15.93
CA ARG A 279 9.50 -22.88 14.77
C ARG A 279 8.13 -23.54 14.85
N ALA A 280 7.55 -23.63 16.04
CA ALA A 280 6.19 -24.05 16.26
C ALA A 280 5.16 -22.91 16.18
N PHE A 281 5.56 -21.68 15.84
CA PHE A 281 4.65 -20.55 15.64
C PHE A 281 4.26 -20.41 14.16
N ASN A 282 3.01 -20.05 13.89
CA ASN A 282 2.53 -19.63 12.57
C ASN A 282 2.61 -18.10 12.50
N PHE A 283 3.47 -17.59 11.61
CA PHE A 283 3.56 -16.16 11.31
C PHE A 283 2.62 -15.83 10.15
N ASP A 284 1.31 -15.98 10.37
CA ASP A 284 0.26 -15.85 9.35
C ASP A 284 -0.81 -14.79 9.70
N GLY A 285 -0.55 -13.99 10.73
CA GLY A 285 -1.32 -12.78 11.00
C GLY A 285 -1.17 -11.74 9.89
N GLU A 286 -2.11 -10.81 9.77
CA GLU A 286 -2.12 -9.83 8.67
C GLU A 286 -0.86 -8.94 8.65
N LEU A 287 -0.27 -8.61 9.80
CA LEU A 287 1.01 -7.86 9.88
C LEU A 287 2.22 -8.75 9.53
N ASN A 288 2.10 -10.07 9.66
CA ASN A 288 3.13 -10.99 9.17
C ASN A 288 3.09 -11.10 7.65
N ILE A 289 1.88 -11.22 7.11
CA ILE A 289 1.63 -11.39 5.68
C ILE A 289 1.98 -10.15 4.88
N ALA A 290 1.67 -8.97 5.42
CA ALA A 290 1.94 -7.71 4.76
C ALA A 290 3.43 -7.31 4.75
N ASN A 291 4.28 -8.07 5.44
CA ASN A 291 5.71 -7.80 5.51
C ASN A 291 6.33 -7.71 4.10
N ARG A 292 7.27 -6.77 3.95
CA ARG A 292 7.82 -6.31 2.68
C ARG A 292 6.80 -5.65 1.76
N GLY A 293 5.68 -5.13 2.24
CA GLY A 293 4.71 -4.46 1.39
C GLY A 293 3.75 -3.55 2.13
N LEU A 294 2.45 -3.82 2.10
CA LEU A 294 1.44 -2.95 2.70
C LEU A 294 0.32 -3.71 3.40
N ILE A 295 -0.24 -3.08 4.43
CA ILE A 295 -1.46 -3.54 5.09
C ILE A 295 -2.54 -2.46 5.04
N GLU A 296 -3.75 -2.87 4.66
CA GLU A 296 -4.96 -2.03 4.70
C GLU A 296 -5.80 -2.33 5.94
N PHE A 297 -6.13 -1.31 6.72
CA PHE A 297 -7.15 -1.37 7.77
C PHE A 297 -8.43 -0.66 7.31
N ILE A 298 -9.43 -1.48 6.96
CA ILE A 298 -10.74 -1.02 6.51
C ILE A 298 -11.53 -0.52 7.72
N GLU A 299 -11.97 0.74 7.71
CA GLU A 299 -12.70 1.32 8.84
C GLU A 299 -11.92 1.22 10.17
N VAL A 300 -10.62 1.54 10.14
CA VAL A 300 -9.67 1.38 11.27
C VAL A 300 -10.16 1.93 12.62
N LEU A 301 -11.02 2.95 12.60
CA LEU A 301 -11.57 3.54 13.82
C LEU A 301 -12.73 2.74 14.45
N LYS A 302 -13.18 1.66 13.81
CA LYS A 302 -14.12 0.68 14.40
C LYS A 302 -13.41 -0.48 15.08
N LEU A 303 -12.08 -0.48 15.11
CA LEU A 303 -11.31 -1.48 15.85
C LEU A 303 -11.50 -1.28 17.36
N ASP A 304 -11.43 -2.38 18.10
CA ASP A 304 -11.30 -2.29 19.56
C ASP A 304 -9.98 -1.57 19.92
N VAL A 305 -10.01 -0.83 21.04
CA VAL A 305 -8.91 -0.03 21.57
C VAL A 305 -7.64 -0.86 21.72
N ALA A 306 -7.75 -2.13 22.12
CA ALA A 306 -6.60 -3.03 22.25
C ALA A 306 -5.83 -3.17 20.92
N PHE A 307 -6.53 -3.27 19.79
CA PHE A 307 -5.92 -3.37 18.46
C PHE A 307 -5.26 -2.07 18.01
N LEU A 308 -5.81 -0.92 18.43
CA LEU A 308 -5.18 0.37 18.17
C LEU A 308 -3.80 0.45 18.84
N TYR A 309 -3.63 -0.11 20.04
CA TYR A 309 -2.32 -0.16 20.71
C TYR A 309 -1.31 -1.04 19.97
N ASP A 310 -1.72 -2.22 19.50
CA ASP A 310 -0.86 -3.08 18.69
C ASP A 310 -0.44 -2.38 17.39
N LEU A 311 -1.34 -1.63 16.76
CA LEU A 311 -1.05 -0.80 15.58
C LEU A 311 -0.07 0.34 15.87
N LEU A 312 -0.20 0.98 17.03
CA LEU A 312 0.72 2.04 17.45
C LEU A 312 2.14 1.51 17.64
N GLY A 313 2.29 0.34 18.27
CA GLY A 313 3.57 -0.36 18.40
C GLY A 313 4.15 -0.73 17.04
N ALA A 314 3.34 -1.36 16.18
CA ALA A 314 3.73 -1.76 14.83
C ALA A 314 4.20 -0.57 13.98
N SER A 315 3.50 0.56 14.03
CA SER A 315 3.89 1.75 13.27
C SER A 315 5.11 2.46 13.84
N GLN A 316 5.20 2.63 15.17
CA GLN A 316 6.25 3.45 15.77
C GLN A 316 7.61 2.75 15.83
N GLU A 317 7.59 1.48 16.23
CA GLU A 317 8.79 0.69 16.47
C GLU A 317 9.14 -0.21 15.29
N HIS A 318 8.23 -0.34 14.31
CA HIS A 318 8.33 -1.33 13.23
C HIS A 318 8.50 -2.75 13.79
N VAL A 319 7.83 -3.06 14.89
CA VAL A 319 7.83 -4.37 15.52
C VAL A 319 6.43 -4.81 15.92
N ILE A 320 6.18 -6.11 15.82
CA ILE A 320 4.99 -6.75 16.38
C ILE A 320 5.41 -7.67 17.53
N LYS A 321 4.51 -7.88 18.50
CA LYS A 321 4.74 -8.77 19.64
C LYS A 321 3.80 -9.98 19.55
N PRO A 322 4.24 -11.09 18.94
CA PRO A 322 3.45 -12.32 18.95
C PRO A 322 3.32 -12.87 20.38
N LYS A 323 2.19 -13.49 20.68
CA LYS A 323 1.88 -14.03 22.01
C LYS A 323 2.93 -15.08 22.40
N LYS A 324 3.57 -14.91 23.56
CA LYS A 324 4.67 -15.74 24.11
C LYS A 324 6.03 -15.68 23.37
N PHE A 325 6.15 -14.97 22.25
CA PHE A 325 7.41 -14.90 21.49
C PHE A 325 8.10 -13.54 21.58
N ALA A 326 9.35 -13.45 21.11
CA ALA A 326 10.11 -12.20 21.02
C ALA A 326 9.42 -11.22 20.04
N GLN A 327 9.70 -9.92 20.21
CA GLN A 327 9.30 -8.93 19.23
C GLN A 327 9.90 -9.28 17.86
N THR A 328 9.13 -9.07 16.80
CA THR A 328 9.49 -9.38 15.42
C THR A 328 9.45 -8.10 14.59
N ASP A 329 10.55 -7.78 13.91
CA ASP A 329 10.62 -6.61 13.04
C ASP A 329 9.78 -6.77 11.79
N ILE A 330 9.03 -5.74 11.43
CA ILE A 330 8.18 -5.64 10.23
C ILE A 330 8.66 -4.51 9.31
N ASP A 331 8.50 -4.71 8.01
CA ASP A 331 8.82 -3.78 6.93
C ASP A 331 7.58 -3.62 6.05
N GLU A 332 6.68 -2.71 6.42
CA GLU A 332 5.41 -2.52 5.74
C GLU A 332 4.85 -1.10 5.90
N VAL A 333 4.01 -0.70 4.96
CA VAL A 333 3.24 0.54 5.03
C VAL A 333 1.85 0.25 5.59
N ILE A 334 1.54 0.87 6.73
CA ILE A 334 0.24 0.73 7.40
C ILE A 334 -0.70 1.85 6.93
N ILE A 335 -1.77 1.47 6.24
CA ILE A 335 -2.78 2.40 5.72
C ILE A 335 -4.14 2.06 6.33
N GLY A 336 -4.69 2.96 7.12
CA GLY A 336 -6.06 2.90 7.61
C GLY A 336 -6.97 3.84 6.82
N HIS A 337 -8.24 3.48 6.65
CA HIS A 337 -9.23 4.42 6.15
C HIS A 337 -10.46 4.48 7.03
N THR A 338 -11.06 5.66 7.17
CA THR A 338 -12.24 5.88 8.02
C THR A 338 -13.22 6.89 7.41
N ASN A 339 -14.43 6.94 7.96
CA ASN A 339 -15.46 7.89 7.59
C ASN A 339 -15.59 9.02 8.63
N GLU A 340 -16.27 10.09 8.25
CA GLU A 340 -16.43 11.29 9.09
C GLU A 340 -17.20 11.01 10.41
N PRO A 341 -18.34 10.28 10.42
CA PRO A 341 -19.01 9.92 11.66
C PRO A 341 -18.11 9.21 12.68
N GLU A 342 -17.37 8.18 12.26
CA GLU A 342 -16.48 7.44 13.16
C GLU A 342 -15.32 8.31 13.65
N TYR A 343 -14.75 9.13 12.76
CA TYR A 343 -13.69 10.06 13.13
C TYR A 343 -14.15 11.07 14.20
N LYS A 344 -15.37 11.61 14.06
CA LYS A 344 -15.96 12.53 15.04
C LYS A 344 -16.29 11.86 16.37
N LYS A 345 -16.88 10.66 16.33
CA LYS A 345 -17.27 9.89 17.53
C LYS A 345 -16.09 9.69 18.49
N LEU A 346 -14.91 9.54 17.91
CA LEU A 346 -13.68 9.21 18.61
C LEU A 346 -12.81 10.44 18.88
N GLN A 347 -13.13 11.61 18.32
CA GLN A 347 -12.33 12.83 18.47
C GLN A 347 -12.26 13.35 19.93
N SER A 348 -13.26 13.06 20.75
CA SER A 348 -13.36 13.50 22.15
C SER A 348 -12.74 12.52 23.16
N ASN A 349 -12.15 11.41 22.70
CA ASN A 349 -11.55 10.40 23.57
C ASN A 349 -10.03 10.66 23.72
N GLU A 350 -9.49 10.62 24.94
CA GLU A 350 -8.04 10.73 25.21
C GLU A 350 -7.24 9.64 24.51
N LEU A 351 -7.80 8.43 24.37
CA LEU A 351 -7.17 7.32 23.64
C LEU A 351 -6.91 7.66 22.17
N MET A 352 -7.76 8.51 21.60
CA MET A 352 -7.64 8.99 20.23
C MET A 352 -6.65 10.14 20.10
N GLU A 353 -6.23 10.76 21.19
CA GLU A 353 -5.10 11.69 21.18
C GLU A 353 -3.82 10.95 20.81
N ALA A 354 -3.52 9.83 21.47
CA ALA A 354 -2.35 9.00 21.14
C ALA A 354 -2.38 8.49 19.70
N PHE A 355 -3.55 8.03 19.22
CA PHE A 355 -3.71 7.59 17.83
C PHE A 355 -3.57 8.75 16.83
N ARG A 356 -4.14 9.93 17.12
CA ARG A 356 -4.00 11.13 16.28
C ARG A 356 -2.55 11.59 16.18
N ASP A 357 -1.81 11.61 17.28
CA ASP A 357 -0.39 11.98 17.27
C ASP A 357 0.46 11.04 16.44
N ARG A 358 0.01 9.79 16.29
CA ARG A 358 0.71 8.72 15.57
C ARG A 358 0.15 8.48 14.18
N THR A 359 -0.78 9.31 13.72
CA THR A 359 -1.34 9.21 12.37
C THR A 359 -1.03 10.45 11.55
N ILE A 360 -0.83 10.24 10.25
CA ILE A 360 -0.85 11.31 9.26
C ILE A 360 -2.18 11.20 8.53
N LYS A 361 -3.07 12.15 8.81
CA LYS A 361 -4.40 12.20 8.23
C LYS A 361 -4.35 12.89 6.86
N ILE A 362 -4.88 12.22 5.84
CA ILE A 362 -5.13 12.79 4.52
C ILE A 362 -6.63 12.83 4.29
N ASP A 363 -7.15 14.04 4.07
CA ASP A 363 -8.55 14.23 3.71
C ASP A 363 -8.74 13.90 2.22
N VAL A 364 -9.68 13.01 1.95
CA VAL A 364 -10.09 12.56 0.62
C VAL A 364 -11.54 12.98 0.41
N PRO A 365 -11.79 14.20 -0.07
CA PRO A 365 -13.14 14.73 -0.28
C PRO A 365 -13.79 14.13 -1.53
N TYR A 366 -15.09 14.38 -1.71
CA TYR A 366 -15.70 14.25 -3.02
C TYR A 366 -15.17 15.29 -4.00
N ASN A 367 -15.33 15.01 -5.29
CA ASN A 367 -14.96 15.95 -6.32
C ASN A 367 -15.87 17.19 -6.31
N ILE A 368 -15.24 18.35 -6.49
CA ILE A 368 -15.90 19.66 -6.54
C ILE A 368 -15.77 20.32 -7.93
N ARG A 369 -15.14 19.62 -8.89
CA ARG A 369 -15.01 20.07 -10.27
C ARG A 369 -15.94 19.25 -11.15
N LEU A 370 -16.80 19.95 -11.92
CA LEU A 370 -17.82 19.32 -12.74
C LEU A 370 -17.21 18.41 -13.82
N SER A 371 -16.19 18.90 -14.54
CA SER A 371 -15.52 18.13 -15.59
C SER A 371 -14.94 16.81 -15.08
N GLU A 372 -14.31 16.82 -13.91
CA GLU A 372 -13.73 15.63 -13.30
C GLU A 372 -14.80 14.69 -12.73
N GLU A 373 -15.90 15.22 -12.19
CA GLU A 373 -17.05 14.42 -11.72
C GLU A 373 -17.74 13.68 -12.89
N ILE A 374 -17.89 14.34 -14.04
CA ILE A 374 -18.45 13.72 -15.25
C ILE A 374 -17.61 12.51 -15.67
N ARG A 375 -16.29 12.60 -15.58
CA ARG A 375 -15.37 11.48 -15.93
C ARG A 375 -15.57 10.27 -15.03
N ILE A 376 -15.90 10.47 -13.75
CA ILE A 376 -16.21 9.37 -12.83
C ILE A 376 -17.38 8.54 -13.37
N TYR A 377 -18.46 9.20 -13.80
CA TYR A 377 -19.64 8.51 -14.31
C TYR A 377 -19.43 7.93 -15.71
N GLN A 378 -18.72 8.63 -16.60
CA GLN A 378 -18.44 8.15 -17.96
C GLN A 378 -17.66 6.84 -17.99
N LYS A 379 -16.95 6.49 -16.90
CA LYS A 379 -16.30 5.19 -16.75
C LYS A 379 -17.28 4.02 -16.82
N ASP A 380 -18.46 4.19 -16.23
CA ASP A 380 -19.50 3.14 -16.15
C ASP A 380 -20.61 3.36 -17.18
N PHE A 381 -20.98 4.62 -17.42
CA PHE A 381 -22.05 5.03 -18.32
C PHE A 381 -21.52 5.44 -19.70
N ASN A 382 -20.94 4.48 -20.41
CA ASN A 382 -20.48 4.66 -21.80
C ASN A 382 -21.03 3.57 -22.74
N LYS A 383 -20.87 3.79 -24.05
CA LYS A 383 -21.38 2.91 -25.10
C LYS A 383 -20.76 1.52 -25.10
N GLU A 384 -19.59 1.33 -24.51
CA GLU A 384 -18.89 0.05 -24.48
C GLU A 384 -19.45 -0.87 -23.40
N ARG A 385 -19.69 -0.32 -22.20
CA ARG A 385 -20.27 -1.02 -21.04
C ARG A 385 -21.80 -1.14 -21.14
N ILE A 386 -22.48 -0.06 -21.51
CA ILE A 386 -23.94 -0.02 -21.63
C ILE A 386 -24.32 -0.21 -23.08
N ARG A 387 -24.52 -1.48 -23.45
CA ARG A 387 -24.87 -1.89 -24.82
C ARG A 387 -26.39 -1.95 -24.99
N GLY A 388 -26.89 -1.38 -26.09
CA GLY A 388 -28.30 -1.48 -26.46
C GLY A 388 -29.24 -0.53 -25.71
N ILE A 389 -28.73 0.33 -24.82
CA ILE A 389 -29.52 1.34 -24.12
C ILE A 389 -29.02 2.73 -24.53
N HIS A 390 -29.94 3.60 -24.92
CA HIS A 390 -29.64 4.99 -25.24
C HIS A 390 -29.66 5.84 -23.96
N ILE A 391 -28.53 6.45 -23.63
CA ILE A 391 -28.44 7.46 -22.58
C ILE A 391 -28.68 8.82 -23.23
N ALA A 392 -29.70 9.54 -22.77
CA ALA A 392 -30.03 10.85 -23.32
C ALA A 392 -28.84 11.82 -23.14
N PRO A 393 -28.60 12.73 -24.11
CA PRO A 393 -27.57 13.75 -23.97
C PRO A 393 -27.74 14.55 -22.67
N HIS A 394 -26.62 14.95 -22.08
CA HIS A 394 -26.56 15.71 -20.83
C HIS A 394 -27.09 15.02 -19.56
N THR A 395 -27.63 13.79 -19.60
CA THR A 395 -28.07 13.07 -18.40
C THR A 395 -26.96 12.98 -17.35
N VAL A 396 -25.78 12.51 -17.77
CA VAL A 396 -24.60 12.40 -16.89
C VAL A 396 -24.12 13.78 -16.42
N GLU A 397 -24.11 14.77 -17.31
CA GLU A 397 -23.69 16.13 -16.98
C GLU A 397 -24.60 16.80 -15.96
N MET A 398 -25.92 16.67 -16.09
CA MET A 398 -26.90 17.20 -15.15
C MET A 398 -26.83 16.51 -13.79
N ALA A 399 -26.67 15.18 -13.78
CA ALA A 399 -26.50 14.43 -12.54
C ALA A 399 -25.21 14.83 -11.81
N ALA A 400 -24.10 14.96 -12.55
CA ALA A 400 -22.82 15.44 -12.01
C ALA A 400 -22.90 16.86 -11.49
N MET A 401 -23.55 17.76 -12.23
CA MET A 401 -23.77 19.14 -11.82
C MET A 401 -24.56 19.22 -10.52
N TRP A 402 -25.67 18.48 -10.41
CA TRP A 402 -26.44 18.43 -9.17
C TRP A 402 -25.60 17.90 -8.01
N ALA A 403 -24.87 16.79 -8.21
CA ALA A 403 -24.01 16.20 -7.19
C ALA A 403 -22.94 17.19 -6.70
N VAL A 404 -22.22 17.85 -7.61
CA VAL A 404 -21.21 18.87 -7.26
C VAL A 404 -21.83 20.03 -6.49
N LEU A 405 -22.99 20.54 -6.91
CA LEU A 405 -23.66 21.62 -6.19
C LEU A 405 -24.03 21.25 -4.75
N THR A 406 -24.38 19.97 -4.47
CA THR A 406 -24.64 19.53 -3.08
C THR A 406 -23.39 19.47 -2.19
N ARG A 407 -22.19 19.56 -2.78
CA ARG A 407 -20.90 19.42 -2.09
C ARG A 407 -20.19 20.76 -1.85
N LEU A 408 -20.67 21.81 -2.53
CA LEU A 408 -20.14 23.17 -2.42
C LEU A 408 -20.83 23.90 -1.27
N GLU A 409 -20.06 24.70 -0.54
CA GLU A 409 -20.59 25.59 0.48
C GLU A 409 -21.11 26.89 -0.17
N GLU A 410 -22.12 27.50 0.42
CA GLU A 410 -22.64 28.78 -0.05
C GLU A 410 -21.54 29.86 -0.03
N PRO A 411 -21.34 30.59 -1.14
CA PRO A 411 -20.34 31.65 -1.19
C PRO A 411 -20.70 32.79 -0.24
N LYS A 412 -19.75 33.21 0.59
CA LYS A 412 -19.89 34.37 1.49
C LYS A 412 -19.93 35.70 0.72
N LYS A 413 -19.32 35.73 -0.47
CA LYS A 413 -19.23 36.93 -1.32
C LYS A 413 -20.58 37.22 -1.99
N ALA A 414 -21.16 38.38 -1.65
CA ALA A 414 -22.43 38.84 -2.22
C ALA A 414 -22.36 38.91 -3.77
N GLY A 415 -23.40 38.41 -4.43
CA GLY A 415 -23.52 38.42 -5.89
C GLY A 415 -22.86 37.22 -6.60
N LEU A 416 -22.20 36.31 -5.87
CA LEU A 416 -21.75 35.03 -6.41
C LEU A 416 -22.80 33.95 -6.12
N THR A 417 -23.33 33.30 -7.16
CA THR A 417 -24.21 32.13 -6.99
C THR A 417 -23.40 30.84 -6.88
N LEU A 418 -23.99 29.80 -6.31
CA LEU A 418 -23.37 28.46 -6.23
C LEU A 418 -23.02 27.90 -7.61
N MET A 419 -23.88 28.14 -8.61
CA MET A 419 -23.66 27.77 -10.00
C MET A 419 -22.44 28.48 -10.61
N GLN A 420 -22.26 29.77 -10.33
CA GLN A 420 -21.08 30.52 -10.77
C GLN A 420 -19.82 30.03 -10.04
N LYS A 421 -19.90 29.73 -8.74
CA LYS A 421 -18.80 29.14 -7.97
C LYS A 421 -18.34 27.80 -8.56
N MET A 422 -19.28 26.90 -8.87
CA MET A 422 -18.97 25.64 -9.56
C MET A 422 -18.26 25.87 -10.89
N LYS A 423 -18.76 26.80 -11.72
CA LYS A 423 -18.15 27.14 -13.02
C LYS A 423 -16.74 27.68 -12.86
N LEU A 424 -16.48 28.53 -11.85
CA LEU A 424 -15.15 29.04 -11.53
C LEU A 424 -14.20 27.90 -11.16
N TYR A 425 -14.61 26.97 -10.29
CA TYR A 425 -13.80 25.82 -9.91
C TYR A 425 -13.49 24.87 -11.07
N ASP A 426 -14.40 24.81 -12.04
CA ASP A 426 -14.22 24.05 -13.28
C ASP A 426 -13.28 24.75 -14.28
N GLY A 427 -12.84 25.98 -13.98
CA GLY A 427 -11.90 26.76 -14.81
C GLY A 427 -12.58 27.70 -15.80
N LYS A 428 -13.90 27.92 -15.69
CA LYS A 428 -14.62 28.87 -16.57
C LYS A 428 -14.41 30.30 -16.07
N ALA A 429 -14.08 31.21 -16.99
CA ALA A 429 -13.97 32.62 -16.69
C ALA A 429 -15.36 33.24 -16.44
N ILE A 430 -15.48 34.02 -15.35
CA ILE A 430 -16.67 34.80 -15.03
C ILE A 430 -16.22 36.24 -14.78
N THR A 431 -16.90 37.20 -15.41
CA THR A 431 -16.59 38.63 -15.28
C THR A 431 -16.57 39.05 -13.81
N GLY A 432 -15.51 39.76 -13.41
CA GLY A 432 -15.34 40.26 -12.03
C GLY A 432 -14.65 39.28 -11.07
N PHE A 433 -14.24 38.10 -11.55
CA PHE A 433 -13.49 37.11 -10.76
C PHE A 433 -12.14 36.79 -11.39
N THR A 434 -11.08 36.83 -10.59
CA THR A 434 -9.72 36.47 -10.98
C THR A 434 -9.35 35.10 -10.41
N GLU A 435 -8.21 34.53 -10.84
CA GLU A 435 -7.67 33.31 -10.22
C GLU A 435 -7.43 33.47 -8.71
N ASP A 436 -7.03 34.68 -8.28
CA ASP A 436 -6.85 34.99 -6.85
C ASP A 436 -8.19 34.91 -6.09
N SER A 437 -9.29 35.38 -6.69
CA SER A 437 -10.63 35.21 -6.11
C SER A 437 -11.03 33.74 -5.97
N ILE A 438 -10.64 32.88 -6.92
CA ILE A 438 -10.92 31.44 -6.86
C ILE A 438 -10.14 30.78 -5.72
N ARG A 439 -8.88 31.20 -5.52
CA ARG A 439 -8.05 30.74 -4.41
C ARG A 439 -8.67 31.12 -3.06
N GLU A 440 -9.04 32.38 -2.89
CA GLU A 440 -9.71 32.87 -1.67
C GLU A 440 -10.99 32.06 -1.36
N LEU A 441 -11.83 31.82 -2.37
CA LEU A 441 -13.06 31.02 -2.20
C LEU A 441 -12.77 29.59 -1.70
N ARG A 442 -11.67 28.97 -2.13
CA ARG A 442 -11.27 27.63 -1.67
C ARG A 442 -10.69 27.66 -0.26
N GLU A 443 -9.94 28.70 0.09
CA GLU A 443 -9.38 28.88 1.43
C GLU A 443 -10.47 29.15 2.47
N GLU A 444 -11.54 29.87 2.09
CA GLU A 444 -12.69 30.16 2.95
C GLU A 444 -13.60 28.95 3.25
N ALA A 445 -13.51 27.89 2.43
CA ALA A 445 -14.40 26.73 2.46
C ALA A 445 -13.60 25.40 2.49
N PRO A 446 -12.80 25.15 3.53
CA PRO A 446 -11.87 24.00 3.59
C PRO A 446 -12.57 22.64 3.68
N ARG A 447 -13.89 22.62 3.93
CA ARG A 447 -14.68 21.39 4.10
C ARG A 447 -15.52 21.03 2.87
N GLU A 448 -15.37 21.75 1.76
CA GLU A 448 -16.07 21.40 0.52
C GLU A 448 -15.73 19.99 0.06
N GLY A 449 -16.75 19.27 -0.41
CA GLY A 449 -16.62 17.86 -0.77
C GLY A 449 -16.57 16.89 0.41
N MET A 450 -16.45 17.34 1.66
CA MET A 450 -16.54 16.44 2.83
C MET A 450 -17.98 16.07 3.18
N GLN A 451 -18.95 16.76 2.59
CA GLN A 451 -20.39 16.51 2.70
C GLN A 451 -21.05 16.57 1.32
N GLY A 452 -22.32 16.20 1.25
CA GLY A 452 -23.11 16.17 0.01
C GLY A 452 -23.34 14.75 -0.52
N ILE A 453 -23.87 14.67 -1.74
CA ILE A 453 -24.28 13.40 -2.36
C ILE A 453 -23.06 12.66 -2.90
N SER A 454 -22.98 11.36 -2.58
CA SER A 454 -21.90 10.48 -3.03
C SER A 454 -22.00 10.16 -4.53
N PRO A 455 -20.86 9.94 -5.22
CA PRO A 455 -20.89 9.44 -6.60
C PRO A 455 -21.62 8.10 -6.73
N ARG A 456 -21.53 7.23 -5.72
CA ARG A 456 -22.22 5.93 -5.70
C ARG A 456 -23.74 6.10 -5.75
N TYR A 457 -24.29 7.04 -4.98
CA TYR A 457 -25.73 7.31 -5.01
C TYR A 457 -26.20 7.70 -6.42
N ILE A 458 -25.42 8.53 -7.13
CA ILE A 458 -25.75 8.93 -8.50
C ILE A 458 -25.67 7.73 -9.45
N GLN A 459 -24.61 6.92 -9.36
CA GLN A 459 -24.48 5.69 -10.17
C GLN A 459 -25.68 4.75 -9.96
N ASP A 460 -26.10 4.53 -8.71
CA ASP A 460 -27.25 3.70 -8.40
C ASP A 460 -28.54 4.30 -9.00
N LYS A 461 -28.74 5.62 -8.93
CA LYS A 461 -29.93 6.28 -9.47
C LYS A 461 -29.98 6.36 -11.00
N ILE A 462 -28.84 6.38 -11.68
CA ILE A 462 -28.81 6.29 -13.16
C ILE A 462 -29.00 4.83 -13.62
N SER A 463 -28.59 3.86 -12.81
CA SER A 463 -28.68 2.43 -13.14
C SER A 463 -30.07 1.83 -12.93
N ASN A 464 -30.87 2.39 -12.01
CA ASN A 464 -32.28 2.06 -11.82
C ASN A 464 -33.14 2.69 -12.92
#